data_AF-A0AAU8N9T5-F1
#
_entry.id   AF-A0AAU8N9T5-F1
#
_cell.length_a   1.000
_cell.length_b   1.000
_cell.length_c   1.000
_cell.angle_alpha   90.00
_cell.angle_beta   90.00
_cell.angle_gamma   90.00
#
_symmetry.space_group_name_H-M   'P 1'
#
loop_
_entity.id
_entity.type
_entity.pdbx_description
1 polymer ?
#
loop_
_entity_poly.entity_id
_entity_poly.type
_entity_poly.pdbx_seq_one_letter_code
_entity_poly.pdbx_strand_id
1 'polypeptide(L)'
;MKFTYTLNNIGWADVYLQIGESEIYIFPSYLSEPLVDLVRSVELLLPECTPQDEIKSIVYFDWNSEPAIHNWKIEMKSKEKIQINITVYDEGIKTIPGKLEFSEECNLNEFISEVVQFMEALLRDHGILGYRKQWYAQDFPMSSYLQLKYYILNQSSFPLQIRNPNNEWIEKLETSLKDEINILKKLIM
;
A
#
# COMPACT_ATOMS: atom_id res chain seq x y z
N MET A 1 -9.06 -6.19 12.71
CA MET A 1 -7.75 -5.56 12.45
C MET A 1 -7.94 -4.05 12.48
N LYS A 2 -6.91 -3.29 12.80
CA LYS A 2 -6.91 -1.83 12.65
C LYS A 2 -5.57 -1.38 12.07
N PHE A 3 -5.61 -0.55 11.04
CA PHE A 3 -4.42 0.12 10.51
C PHE A 3 -4.68 1.61 10.34
N THR A 4 -3.83 2.46 10.91
CA THR A 4 -3.94 3.92 10.74
C THR A 4 -2.62 4.50 10.24
N TYR A 5 -2.72 5.50 9.38
CA TYR A 5 -1.58 6.27 8.87
C TYR A 5 -1.99 7.75 8.87
N THR A 6 -1.32 8.56 9.68
CA THR A 6 -1.67 9.98 9.83
C THR A 6 -0.45 10.86 9.62
N LEU A 7 -0.59 11.91 8.81
CA LEU A 7 0.48 12.87 8.55
C LEU A 7 0.44 14.02 9.57
N ASN A 8 1.10 13.83 10.71
CA ASN A 8 1.09 14.81 11.80
C ASN A 8 2.20 15.87 11.72
N ASN A 9 3.23 15.65 10.89
CA ASN A 9 4.30 16.62 10.67
C ASN A 9 4.81 16.54 9.22
N ILE A 10 5.55 17.56 8.79
CA ILE A 10 6.09 17.61 7.43
C ILE A 10 7.14 16.50 7.28
N GLY A 11 6.88 15.56 6.36
CA GLY A 11 7.79 14.44 6.10
C GLY A 11 7.77 13.33 7.15
N TRP A 12 6.72 13.25 7.97
CA TRP A 12 6.55 12.19 8.97
C TRP A 12 5.13 11.67 8.98
N ALA A 13 4.99 10.38 9.28
CA ALA A 13 3.70 9.77 9.54
C ALA A 13 3.71 9.07 10.91
N ASP A 14 2.54 9.04 11.55
CA ASP A 14 2.26 8.18 12.68
C ASP A 14 1.47 6.98 12.17
N VAL A 15 2.06 5.78 12.28
CA VAL A 15 1.47 4.53 11.83
C VAL A 15 1.18 3.64 13.02
N TYR A 16 -0.02 3.07 13.05
CA TYR A 16 -0.42 2.06 14.04
C TYR A 16 -1.01 0.87 13.31
N LEU A 17 -0.55 -0.33 13.66
CA LEU A 17 -1.09 -1.59 13.18
C LEU A 17 -1.46 -2.47 14.37
N GLN A 18 -2.67 -3.03 14.33
CA GLN A 18 -3.19 -3.98 15.30
C GLN A 18 -3.83 -5.19 14.60
N ILE A 19 -3.38 -6.38 14.98
CA ILE A 19 -3.94 -7.66 14.53
C ILE A 19 -4.10 -8.55 15.77
N GLY A 20 -5.35 -8.95 16.06
CA GLY A 20 -5.66 -9.64 17.31
C GLY A 20 -5.32 -8.77 18.52
N GLU A 21 -4.52 -9.32 19.43
CA GLU A 21 -4.05 -8.63 20.65
C GLU A 21 -2.69 -7.94 20.46
N SER A 22 -2.00 -8.21 19.34
CA SER A 22 -0.69 -7.65 19.03
C SER A 22 -0.82 -6.31 18.33
N GLU A 23 0.04 -5.36 18.70
CA GLU A 23 0.08 -4.03 18.12
C GLU A 23 1.51 -3.51 17.96
N ILE A 24 1.69 -2.57 17.03
CA ILE A 24 2.95 -1.87 16.79
C ILE A 24 2.69 -0.43 16.37
N TYR A 25 3.56 0.46 16.84
CA TYR A 25 3.61 1.88 16.45
C TYR A 25 4.88 2.13 15.65
N ILE A 26 4.76 2.80 14.51
CA ILE A 26 5.87 3.08 13.61
C ILE A 26 5.80 4.54 13.18
N PHE A 27 6.94 5.22 13.16
CA PHE A 27 7.04 6.64 12.87
C PHE A 27 7.92 6.86 11.64
N PRO A 28 7.47 6.47 10.43
CA PRO A 28 8.33 6.57 9.27
C PRO A 28 8.49 8.03 8.81
N SER A 29 9.67 8.33 8.28
CA SER A 29 10.05 9.61 7.74
C SER A 29 10.11 9.59 6.21
N TYR A 30 10.24 10.78 5.63
CA TYR A 30 10.40 11.04 4.21
C TYR A 30 11.65 10.38 3.57
N LEU A 31 12.53 9.73 4.36
CA LEU A 31 13.68 8.96 3.84
C LEU A 31 13.27 7.63 3.18
N SER A 32 12.00 7.26 3.27
CA SER A 32 11.39 6.13 2.55
C SER A 32 10.07 6.57 1.93
N GLU A 33 9.36 5.69 1.20
CA GLU A 33 8.04 6.00 0.66
C GLU A 33 6.98 5.01 1.20
N PRO A 34 6.67 5.06 2.51
CA PRO A 34 5.97 3.99 3.20
C PRO A 34 4.64 3.59 2.58
N LEU A 35 3.85 4.59 2.19
CA LEU A 35 2.55 4.37 1.57
C LEU A 35 2.69 3.71 0.19
N VAL A 36 3.63 4.18 -0.62
CA VAL A 36 3.90 3.63 -1.96
C VAL A 36 4.43 2.21 -1.86
N ASP A 37 5.41 1.99 -0.98
CA ASP A 37 6.03 0.70 -0.73
C ASP A 37 5.00 -0.32 -0.28
N LEU A 38 4.09 0.06 0.64
CA LEU A 38 3.03 -0.79 1.12
C LEU A 38 2.05 -1.18 0.01
N VAL A 39 1.45 -0.20 -0.68
CA VAL A 39 0.37 -0.48 -1.63
C VAL A 39 0.86 -1.25 -2.85
N ARG A 40 2.05 -0.91 -3.37
CA ARG A 40 2.64 -1.65 -4.49
C ARG A 40 3.03 -3.07 -4.10
N SER A 41 3.53 -3.25 -2.88
CA SER A 41 3.83 -4.59 -2.37
C SER A 41 2.56 -5.42 -2.22
N VAL A 42 1.46 -4.83 -1.76
CA VAL A 42 0.16 -5.49 -1.67
C VAL A 42 -0.38 -5.85 -3.06
N GLU A 43 -0.26 -4.96 -4.04
CA GLU A 43 -0.66 -5.25 -5.43
C GLU A 43 0.07 -6.49 -5.98
N LEU A 44 1.38 -6.62 -5.73
CA LEU A 44 2.17 -7.76 -6.18
C LEU A 44 1.71 -9.10 -5.60
N LEU A 45 0.94 -9.11 -4.51
CA LEU A 45 0.35 -10.33 -3.95
C LEU A 45 -0.97 -10.74 -4.63
N LEU A 46 -1.53 -9.87 -5.46
CA LEU A 46 -2.88 -10.01 -6.02
C LEU A 46 -2.82 -10.27 -7.53
N PRO A 47 -3.27 -11.44 -8.01
CA PRO A 47 -3.39 -11.72 -9.44
C PRO A 47 -4.29 -10.73 -10.19
N GLU A 48 -5.27 -10.15 -9.50
CA GLU A 48 -6.17 -9.16 -10.08
C GLU A 48 -5.48 -7.80 -10.30
N CYS A 49 -4.35 -7.56 -9.62
CA CYS A 49 -3.65 -6.28 -9.61
C CYS A 49 -2.25 -6.34 -10.21
N THR A 50 -1.69 -7.51 -10.52
CA THR A 50 -0.41 -7.55 -11.25
C THR A 50 -0.37 -8.63 -12.32
N PRO A 51 0.40 -8.41 -13.40
CA PRO A 51 0.61 -9.40 -14.44
C PRO A 51 1.05 -10.74 -13.89
N GLN A 52 0.61 -11.83 -14.51
CA GLN A 52 0.74 -13.17 -13.92
C GLN A 52 2.19 -13.61 -13.64
N ASP A 53 3.14 -13.11 -14.42
CA ASP A 53 4.58 -13.36 -14.27
C ASP A 53 5.26 -12.46 -13.24
N GLU A 54 4.58 -11.40 -12.78
CA GLU A 54 5.09 -10.48 -11.76
C GLU A 54 4.58 -10.81 -10.35
N ILE A 55 3.49 -11.57 -10.23
CA ILE A 55 2.88 -11.97 -8.95
C ILE A 55 3.93 -12.59 -8.02
N LYS A 56 3.93 -12.15 -6.76
CA LYS A 56 4.80 -12.66 -5.70
C LYS A 56 3.97 -13.38 -4.63
N SER A 57 4.56 -14.42 -4.05
CA SER A 57 4.04 -15.02 -2.80
C SER A 57 4.61 -14.34 -1.56
N ILE A 58 5.69 -13.56 -1.70
CA ILE A 58 6.35 -12.83 -0.62
C ILE A 58 6.85 -11.49 -1.14
N VAL A 59 6.62 -10.43 -0.38
CA VAL A 59 7.11 -9.07 -0.66
C VAL A 59 7.86 -8.53 0.54
N TYR A 60 8.83 -7.65 0.26
CA TYR A 60 9.70 -7.03 1.25
C TYR A 60 9.87 -5.54 0.93
N PHE A 61 9.85 -4.72 1.95
CA PHE A 61 10.15 -3.29 1.85
C PHE A 61 10.61 -2.74 3.20
N ASP A 62 11.15 -1.53 3.20
CA ASP A 62 11.71 -0.89 4.38
C ASP A 62 11.07 0.46 4.61
N TRP A 63 10.74 0.74 5.87
CA TRP A 63 10.42 2.09 6.29
C TRP A 63 11.53 2.64 7.18
N ASN A 64 12.04 3.80 6.80
CA ASN A 64 13.01 4.55 7.59
C ASN A 64 12.27 5.35 8.65
N SER A 65 12.59 5.14 9.93
CA SER A 65 12.03 5.84 11.09
C SER A 65 13.07 6.57 11.92
N GLU A 66 14.27 6.77 11.36
CA GLU A 66 15.38 7.59 11.86
C GLU A 66 15.69 7.50 13.38
N PRO A 67 16.75 6.78 13.79
CA PRO A 67 17.67 5.99 12.96
C PRO A 67 17.11 4.61 12.59
N ALA A 68 15.99 4.20 13.18
CA ALA A 68 15.49 2.83 13.04
C ALA A 68 15.04 2.52 11.60
N ILE A 69 15.16 1.25 11.21
CA ILE A 69 14.53 0.70 10.00
C ILE A 69 13.52 -0.37 10.41
N HIS A 70 12.30 -0.24 9.91
CA HIS A 70 11.26 -1.26 10.02
C HIS A 70 11.22 -2.04 8.71
N ASN A 71 11.79 -3.23 8.71
CA ASN A 71 11.75 -4.12 7.57
C ASN A 71 10.46 -4.93 7.59
N TRP A 72 9.62 -4.74 6.58
CA TRP A 72 8.39 -5.46 6.39
C TRP A 72 8.61 -6.69 5.52
N LYS A 73 7.99 -7.80 5.92
CA LYS A 73 7.80 -8.99 5.10
C LYS A 73 6.33 -9.37 5.14
N ILE A 74 5.68 -9.40 3.98
CA ILE A 74 4.30 -9.90 3.84
C ILE A 74 4.37 -11.17 2.99
N GLU A 75 3.85 -12.27 3.51
CA GLU A 75 3.90 -13.59 2.88
C GLU A 75 2.49 -14.19 2.76
N MET A 76 2.12 -14.61 1.56
CA MET A 76 0.90 -15.37 1.31
C MET A 76 0.99 -16.75 1.96
N LYS A 77 0.07 -17.04 2.90
CA LYS A 77 -0.09 -18.36 3.52
C LYS A 77 -1.16 -19.19 2.83
N SER A 78 -2.18 -18.52 2.29
CA SER A 78 -3.20 -19.11 1.42
C SER A 78 -3.80 -18.01 0.54
N LYS A 79 -4.83 -18.31 -0.25
CA LYS A 79 -5.54 -17.31 -1.07
C LYS A 79 -6.14 -16.15 -0.26
N GLU A 80 -6.48 -16.39 1.00
CA GLU A 80 -7.19 -15.42 1.85
C GLU A 80 -6.37 -14.96 3.04
N LYS A 81 -5.18 -15.52 3.27
CA LYS A 81 -4.40 -15.29 4.49
C LYS A 81 -2.98 -14.87 4.16
N ILE A 82 -2.54 -13.83 4.86
CA ILE A 82 -1.16 -13.35 4.83
C ILE A 82 -0.55 -13.38 6.23
N GLN A 83 0.76 -13.58 6.28
CA GLN A 83 1.60 -13.35 7.44
C GLN A 83 2.33 -12.04 7.26
N ILE A 84 2.18 -11.13 8.21
CA ILE A 84 2.96 -9.89 8.31
C ILE A 84 4.04 -10.09 9.36
N ASN A 85 5.29 -9.80 9.01
CA ASN A 85 6.40 -9.73 9.94
C ASN A 85 7.07 -8.38 9.82
N ILE A 86 7.41 -7.77 10.96
CA ILE A 86 8.15 -6.51 11.01
C ILE A 86 9.37 -6.72 11.89
N THR A 87 10.54 -6.66 11.27
CA THR A 87 11.83 -6.72 11.95
C THR A 87 12.38 -5.31 12.08
N VAL A 88 12.72 -4.90 13.30
CA VAL A 88 13.25 -3.57 13.59
C VAL A 88 14.76 -3.63 13.76
N TYR A 89 15.44 -2.70 13.11
CA TYR A 89 16.86 -2.44 13.27
C TYR A 89 16.99 -1.06 13.92
N ASP A 90 17.13 -1.00 15.25
CA ASP A 90 17.04 0.25 16.02
C ASP A 90 18.04 1.32 15.57
N GLU A 91 19.26 0.92 15.19
CA GLU A 91 20.31 1.82 14.69
C GLU A 91 20.31 1.97 13.16
N GLY A 92 19.36 1.36 12.46
CA GLY A 92 19.28 1.36 11.00
C GLY A 92 20.37 0.52 10.30
N ILE A 93 21.17 -0.22 11.06
CA ILE A 93 22.29 -1.03 10.54
C ILE A 93 21.83 -2.46 10.31
N LYS A 94 21.51 -2.80 9.05
CA LYS A 94 21.02 -4.14 8.67
C LYS A 94 22.02 -5.28 8.75
N THR A 95 23.31 -4.98 8.92
CA THR A 95 24.34 -6.00 9.15
C THR A 95 24.33 -6.52 10.59
N ILE A 96 23.66 -5.83 11.51
CA ILE A 96 23.38 -6.29 12.87
C ILE A 96 22.03 -7.03 12.84
N PRO A 97 21.87 -8.16 13.56
CA PRO A 97 20.59 -8.83 13.65
C PRO A 97 19.49 -7.88 14.17
N GLY A 98 18.41 -7.74 13.40
CA GLY A 98 17.23 -7.00 13.85
C GLY A 98 16.39 -7.82 14.82
N LYS A 99 15.47 -7.14 15.51
CA LYS A 99 14.50 -7.74 16.42
C LYS A 99 13.15 -7.89 15.73
N LEU A 100 12.58 -9.10 15.72
CA LEU A 100 11.21 -9.31 15.27
C LEU A 100 10.26 -8.71 16.32
N GLU A 101 9.66 -7.56 16.01
CA GLU A 101 8.76 -6.82 16.91
C GLU A 101 7.28 -7.16 16.66
N PHE A 102 6.94 -7.56 15.43
CA PHE A 102 5.56 -7.87 15.07
C PHE A 102 5.52 -9.09 14.15
N SER A 103 4.64 -10.05 14.43
CA SER A 103 4.48 -11.27 13.62
C SER A 103 3.06 -11.80 13.78
N GLU A 104 2.17 -11.45 12.86
CA GLU A 104 0.76 -11.84 12.93
C GLU A 104 0.21 -12.29 11.58
N GLU A 105 -0.74 -13.23 11.64
CA GLU A 105 -1.53 -13.68 10.49
C GLU A 105 -2.86 -12.93 10.44
N CYS A 106 -3.28 -12.49 9.25
CA CYS A 106 -4.59 -11.89 9.05
C CYS A 106 -5.22 -12.26 7.71
N ASN A 107 -6.49 -11.93 7.56
CA ASN A 107 -7.17 -12.03 6.28
C ASN A 107 -6.67 -10.94 5.31
N LEU A 108 -6.33 -11.33 4.08
CA LEU A 108 -5.80 -10.45 3.05
C LEU A 108 -6.79 -9.35 2.66
N ASN A 109 -8.07 -9.70 2.48
CA ASN A 109 -9.11 -8.74 2.08
C ASN A 109 -9.45 -7.77 3.22
N GLU A 110 -9.43 -8.22 4.48
CA GLU A 110 -9.54 -7.32 5.63
C GLU A 110 -8.37 -6.33 5.66
N PHE A 111 -7.14 -6.81 5.43
CA PHE A 111 -5.96 -5.94 5.38
C PHE A 111 -6.04 -4.92 4.24
N ILE A 112 -6.37 -5.33 3.02
CA ILE A 112 -6.54 -4.42 1.89
C ILE A 112 -7.66 -3.42 2.17
N SER A 113 -8.75 -3.85 2.80
CA SER A 113 -9.85 -2.95 3.17
C SER A 113 -9.38 -1.86 4.13
N GLU A 114 -8.65 -2.21 5.19
CA GLU A 114 -8.06 -1.24 6.12
C GLU A 114 -7.07 -0.31 5.43
N VAL A 115 -6.24 -0.85 4.52
CA VAL A 115 -5.29 -0.07 3.72
C VAL A 115 -6.03 0.99 2.89
N VAL A 116 -7.04 0.56 2.14
CA VAL A 116 -7.87 1.45 1.33
C VAL A 116 -8.59 2.48 2.20
N GLN A 117 -9.13 2.09 3.35
CA GLN A 117 -9.85 3.01 4.24
C GLN A 117 -8.95 4.12 4.79
N PHE A 118 -7.70 3.83 5.18
CA PHE A 118 -6.81 4.92 5.63
C PHE A 118 -6.36 5.79 4.45
N MET A 119 -6.16 5.23 3.26
CA MET A 119 -5.88 6.00 2.05
C MET A 119 -7.00 7.01 1.75
N GLU A 120 -8.25 6.57 1.92
CA GLU A 120 -9.43 7.43 1.82
C GLU A 120 -9.43 8.52 2.89
N ALA A 121 -9.09 8.19 4.14
CA ALA A 121 -8.97 9.17 5.22
C ALA A 121 -7.90 10.24 4.91
N LEU A 122 -6.72 9.83 4.45
CA LEU A 122 -5.66 10.76 4.03
C LEU A 122 -6.12 11.72 2.92
N LEU A 123 -6.86 11.20 1.94
CA LEU A 123 -7.41 12.03 0.86
C LEU A 123 -8.49 12.99 1.37
N ARG A 124 -9.31 12.60 2.35
CA ARG A 124 -10.30 13.50 2.97
C ARG A 124 -9.64 14.60 3.78
N ASP A 125 -8.60 14.24 4.54
CA ASP A 125 -7.95 15.16 5.48
C ASP A 125 -7.04 16.17 4.77
N HIS A 126 -6.31 15.73 3.74
CA HIS A 126 -5.29 16.56 3.09
C HIS A 126 -5.63 16.91 1.62
N GLY A 127 -6.49 16.13 0.96
CA GLY A 127 -6.57 16.13 -0.50
C GLY A 127 -5.26 15.71 -1.17
N ILE A 128 -5.27 15.62 -2.51
CA ILE A 128 -4.09 15.16 -3.28
C ILE A 128 -2.92 16.13 -3.14
N LEU A 129 -3.18 17.43 -3.31
CA LEU A 129 -2.14 18.45 -3.26
C LEU A 129 -1.63 18.67 -1.83
N GLY A 130 -2.52 18.65 -0.83
CA GLY A 130 -2.12 18.80 0.57
C GLY A 130 -1.30 17.60 1.05
N TYR A 131 -1.65 16.37 0.64
CA TYR A 131 -0.85 15.18 0.94
C TYR A 131 0.60 15.37 0.49
N ARG A 132 0.81 15.76 -0.78
CA ARG A 132 2.16 15.95 -1.33
C ARG A 132 2.95 17.01 -0.55
N LYS A 133 2.29 18.11 -0.16
CA LYS A 133 2.94 19.18 0.63
C LYS A 133 3.27 18.73 2.05
N GLN A 134 2.41 17.94 2.67
CA GLN A 134 2.60 17.43 4.02
C GLN A 134 3.64 16.31 4.07
N TRP A 135 3.63 15.37 3.13
CA TRP A 135 4.60 14.27 3.11
C TRP A 135 6.02 14.72 2.71
N TYR A 136 6.19 15.93 2.18
CA TYR A 136 7.51 16.47 1.78
C TYR A 136 8.19 15.69 0.64
N ALA A 137 7.45 14.87 -0.10
CA ALA A 137 8.00 14.03 -1.17
C ALA A 137 6.97 13.65 -2.25
N GLN A 138 6.90 12.37 -2.61
CA GLN A 138 6.16 11.80 -3.75
C GLN A 138 4.67 12.16 -3.77
N ASP A 139 4.08 12.02 -4.96
CA ASP A 139 2.63 12.12 -5.13
C ASP A 139 1.92 10.97 -4.41
N PHE A 140 0.69 11.22 -3.96
CA PHE A 140 -0.18 10.17 -3.43
C PHE A 140 -0.32 9.03 -4.46
N PRO A 141 -0.19 7.74 -4.09
CA PRO A 141 -0.22 6.62 -5.03
C PRO A 141 -1.65 6.35 -5.53
N MET A 142 -2.13 7.25 -6.38
CA MET A 142 -3.51 7.30 -6.85
C MET A 142 -3.88 6.08 -7.69
N SER A 143 -2.97 5.61 -8.55
CA SER A 143 -3.20 4.40 -9.35
C SER A 143 -3.45 3.20 -8.47
N SER A 144 -2.61 2.98 -7.46
CA SER A 144 -2.75 1.85 -6.55
C SER A 144 -3.98 1.96 -5.66
N TYR A 145 -4.33 3.18 -5.21
CA TYR A 145 -5.61 3.41 -4.53
C TYR A 145 -6.80 3.00 -5.39
N LEU A 146 -6.89 3.49 -6.63
CA LEU A 146 -8.00 3.20 -7.54
C LEU A 146 -8.12 1.71 -7.83
N GLN A 147 -6.98 1.06 -8.03
CA GLN A 147 -6.87 -0.35 -8.33
C GLN A 147 -7.29 -1.23 -7.15
N LEU A 148 -6.73 -1.00 -5.95
CA LEU A 148 -7.11 -1.73 -4.74
C LEU A 148 -8.56 -1.44 -4.32
N LYS A 149 -9.05 -0.20 -4.48
CA LYS A 149 -10.45 0.13 -4.21
C LYS A 149 -11.38 -0.60 -5.16
N TYR A 150 -11.06 -0.66 -6.46
CA TYR A 150 -11.83 -1.42 -7.43
C TYR A 150 -11.84 -2.90 -7.10
N TYR A 151 -10.68 -3.47 -6.74
CA TYR A 151 -10.56 -4.85 -6.30
C TYR A 151 -11.47 -5.15 -5.11
N ILE A 152 -11.46 -4.32 -4.06
CA ILE A 152 -12.35 -4.53 -2.90
C ILE A 152 -13.82 -4.51 -3.31
N LEU A 153 -14.22 -3.60 -4.21
CA LEU A 153 -15.60 -3.45 -4.65
C LEU A 153 -16.09 -4.57 -5.58
N ASN A 154 -15.21 -5.16 -6.39
CA ASN A 154 -15.61 -6.03 -7.50
C ASN A 154 -14.90 -7.40 -7.53
N GLN A 155 -13.93 -7.63 -6.64
CA GLN A 155 -13.10 -8.83 -6.57
C GLN A 155 -12.50 -9.23 -7.94
N SER A 156 -12.06 -8.24 -8.70
CA SER A 156 -11.57 -8.38 -10.07
C SER A 156 -10.61 -7.26 -10.45
N SER A 157 -9.87 -7.46 -11.54
CA SER A 157 -8.97 -6.46 -12.10
C SER A 157 -9.70 -5.20 -12.55
N PHE A 158 -9.03 -4.05 -12.40
CA PHE A 158 -9.52 -2.81 -12.99
C PHE A 158 -9.66 -2.97 -14.51
N PRO A 159 -10.79 -2.55 -15.14
CA PRO A 159 -11.01 -2.74 -16.57
C PRO A 159 -9.92 -2.06 -17.41
N LEU A 160 -9.14 -2.89 -18.10
CA LEU A 160 -8.08 -2.46 -19.02
C LEU A 160 -8.51 -2.73 -20.47
N GLN A 161 -8.34 -1.73 -21.33
CA GLN A 161 -8.49 -1.87 -22.78
C GLN A 161 -7.11 -1.92 -23.43
N ILE A 162 -6.85 -2.99 -24.18
CA ILE A 162 -5.68 -3.06 -25.05
C ILE A 162 -6.13 -2.69 -26.46
N ARG A 163 -5.62 -1.56 -26.96
CA ARG A 163 -5.88 -1.11 -28.33
C ARG A 163 -4.64 -1.28 -29.18
N ASN A 164 -4.84 -1.79 -30.39
CA ASN A 164 -3.81 -1.86 -31.41
C ASN A 164 -4.24 -1.00 -32.61
N PRO A 165 -4.06 0.33 -32.54
CA PRO A 165 -4.38 1.20 -33.66
C PRO A 165 -3.42 0.88 -34.82
N ASN A 166 -3.98 0.47 -35.96
CA ASN A 166 -3.30 0.21 -37.24
C ASN A 166 -2.65 -1.19 -37.43
N ASN A 167 -2.95 -2.21 -36.62
CA ASN A 167 -2.32 -3.55 -36.71
C ASN A 167 -0.77 -3.49 -36.64
N GLU A 168 -0.22 -2.48 -35.99
CA GLU A 168 1.22 -2.35 -35.77
C GLU A 168 1.61 -3.08 -34.47
N TRP A 169 2.89 -3.27 -34.22
CA TRP A 169 3.39 -3.84 -32.95
C TRP A 169 3.30 -2.84 -31.77
N ILE A 170 2.33 -1.91 -31.82
CA ILE A 170 2.14 -0.84 -30.84
C ILE A 170 0.85 -1.13 -30.07
N GLU A 171 1.01 -1.75 -28.91
CA GLU A 171 -0.08 -1.93 -27.96
C GLU A 171 -0.22 -0.68 -27.08
N LYS A 172 -1.44 -0.17 -26.97
CA LYS A 172 -1.79 0.89 -26.02
C LYS A 172 -2.68 0.30 -24.92
N LEU A 173 -2.24 0.48 -23.67
CA LEU A 173 -3.00 0.12 -22.48
C LEU A 173 -3.77 1.36 -22.02
N GLU A 174 -5.09 1.25 -21.94
CA GLU A 174 -5.99 2.35 -21.58
C GLU A 174 -6.97 1.91 -20.49
N THR A 175 -7.16 2.76 -19.48
CA THR A 175 -8.26 2.68 -18.50
C THR A 175 -9.28 3.79 -18.77
N SER A 176 -10.49 3.62 -18.23
CA SER A 176 -11.55 4.62 -18.35
C SER A 176 -11.43 5.66 -17.24
N LEU A 177 -10.97 6.88 -17.59
CA LEU A 177 -10.91 8.02 -16.65
C LEU A 177 -12.29 8.31 -16.02
N LYS A 178 -13.39 8.06 -16.74
CA LYS A 178 -14.75 8.19 -16.21
C LYS A 178 -14.96 7.25 -15.02
N ASP A 179 -14.49 6.01 -15.12
CA ASP A 179 -14.67 5.00 -14.07
C ASP A 179 -13.75 5.28 -12.88
N GLU A 180 -12.52 5.74 -13.11
CA GLU A 180 -11.61 6.24 -12.08
C GLU A 180 -12.24 7.39 -11.29
N ILE A 181 -12.81 8.38 -11.98
CA ILE A 181 -13.51 9.51 -11.36
C ILE A 181 -14.75 9.03 -10.60
N ASN A 182 -15.48 8.02 -11.08
CA ASN A 182 -16.64 7.47 -10.37
C ASN A 182 -16.25 6.83 -9.04
N ILE A 183 -15.09 6.16 -8.96
CA ILE A 183 -14.55 5.67 -7.69
C ILE A 183 -14.23 6.84 -6.76
N LEU A 184 -13.54 7.86 -7.26
CA LEU A 184 -13.21 9.05 -6.46
C LEU A 184 -14.45 9.82 -5.98
N LYS A 185 -15.53 9.85 -6.76
CA LYS A 185 -16.78 10.49 -6.31
C LYS A 185 -17.40 9.79 -5.10
N LYS A 186 -17.28 8.45 -5.01
CA LYS A 186 -17.76 7.69 -3.84
C LYS A 186 -16.97 8.02 -2.57
N LEU A 187 -15.78 8.61 -2.69
CA LEU A 187 -15.06 9.16 -1.55
C LEU A 187 -15.68 10.46 -1.07
N ILE A 188 -16.28 11.28 -1.92
CA ILE A 188 -16.71 12.64 -1.54
C ILE A 188 -18.17 12.66 -1.06
N MET A 189 -18.99 11.70 -1.52
CA MET A 189 -20.40 11.52 -1.15
C MET A 189 -20.55 10.71 0.14
#